data_AF-A0A4Z0KSK3-F1
#
_entry.id   AF-A0A4Z0KSK3-F1
#
_cell.length_a   1.000
_cell.length_b   1.000
_cell.length_c   1.000
_cell.angle_alpha   90.00
_cell.angle_beta   90.00
_cell.angle_gamma   90.00
#
_symmetry.space_group_name_H-M   'P 1'
#
loop_
_entity.id
_entity.type
_entity.pdbx_description
1 polymer ?
#
loop_
_entity_poly.entity_id
_entity_poly.type
_entity_poly.pdbx_seq_one_letter_code
_entity_poly.pdbx_strand_id
1 'polypeptide(L)'
;MINDVKWVQAQRHASDWRHALDIAVRPLITFGAAAPCYLDGIIENTLKWGPYYLIAPGIALPHARPEQGANHNQISVTTLATPVAFGNADCAPLWLLLCARAPAAEAHNRTLPR
;
A
#
# COMPACT_ATOMS: atom_id res chain seq x y z
N MET A 1 -11.76 7.88 -1.68
CA MET A 1 -12.33 7.25 -2.89
C MET A 1 -11.47 7.62 -4.10
N ILE A 2 -11.27 6.70 -5.05
CA ILE A 2 -10.49 6.94 -6.26
C ILE A 2 -11.38 7.66 -7.28
N ASN A 3 -11.54 8.98 -7.10
CA ASN A 3 -12.37 9.81 -8.00
C ASN A 3 -11.51 10.79 -8.81
N ASP A 4 -10.19 10.63 -8.74
CA ASP A 4 -9.20 11.54 -9.31
C ASP A 4 -7.96 10.74 -9.71
N VAL A 5 -7.44 11.01 -10.91
CA VAL A 5 -6.26 10.36 -11.49
C VAL A 5 -5.00 10.55 -10.64
N LYS A 6 -4.95 11.58 -9.80
CA LYS A 6 -3.81 11.81 -8.89
C LYS A 6 -3.55 10.64 -7.93
N TRP A 7 -4.58 9.80 -7.67
CA TRP A 7 -4.47 8.62 -6.83
C TRP A 7 -3.99 7.37 -7.58
N VAL A 8 -3.78 7.46 -8.90
CA VAL A 8 -3.43 6.32 -9.77
C VAL A 8 -2.02 6.46 -10.33
N GLN A 9 -1.23 5.38 -10.28
CA GLN A 9 0.11 5.28 -10.84
C GLN A 9 0.18 4.02 -11.71
N ALA A 10 0.11 4.18 -13.02
CA ALA A 10 0.15 3.05 -13.94
C ALA A 10 1.59 2.71 -14.36
N GLN A 11 1.87 1.40 -14.53
CA GLN A 11 3.07 0.88 -15.18
C GLN A 11 4.38 1.46 -14.61
N ARG A 12 4.49 1.47 -13.28
CA ARG A 12 5.68 1.97 -12.59
C ARG A 12 6.77 0.91 -12.52
N HIS A 13 8.01 1.36 -12.48
CA HIS A 13 9.17 0.49 -12.30
C HIS A 13 9.66 0.61 -10.86
N ALA A 14 9.78 -0.53 -10.19
CA ALA A 14 10.33 -0.62 -8.84
C ALA A 14 11.50 -1.62 -8.85
N SER A 15 12.58 -1.27 -8.16
CA SER A 15 13.79 -2.09 -8.05
C SER A 15 13.65 -3.21 -7.03
N ASP A 16 12.84 -2.97 -6.00
CA ASP A 16 12.54 -3.92 -4.93
C ASP A 16 11.18 -3.59 -4.31
N TRP A 17 10.76 -4.39 -3.35
CA TRP A 17 9.47 -4.23 -2.71
C TRP A 17 9.35 -2.93 -1.90
N ARG A 18 10.45 -2.40 -1.36
CA ARG A 18 10.43 -1.12 -0.60
C ARG A 18 10.18 0.04 -1.56
N HIS A 19 10.82 0.03 -2.72
CA HIS A 19 10.58 1.00 -3.77
C HIS A 19 9.14 0.89 -4.31
N ALA A 20 8.60 -0.32 -4.45
CA ALA A 20 7.19 -0.50 -4.82
C ALA A 20 6.23 0.12 -3.80
N LEU A 21 6.50 -0.06 -2.50
CA LEU A 21 5.73 0.57 -1.42
C LEU A 21 5.83 2.10 -1.45
N ASP A 22 7.04 2.64 -1.61
CA ASP A 22 7.24 4.10 -1.73
C ASP A 22 6.36 4.67 -2.85
N ILE A 23 6.43 4.10 -4.06
CA ILE A 23 5.64 4.53 -5.20
C ILE A 23 4.13 4.51 -4.89
N ALA A 24 3.64 3.45 -4.27
CA ALA A 24 2.21 3.30 -3.98
C ALA A 24 1.72 4.22 -2.86
N VAL A 25 2.54 4.51 -1.85
CA VAL A 25 2.18 5.36 -0.71
C VAL A 25 2.36 6.84 -1.04
N ARG A 26 3.29 7.19 -1.95
CA ARG A 26 3.67 8.57 -2.26
C ARG A 26 2.51 9.52 -2.60
N PRO A 27 1.46 9.14 -3.36
CA PRO A 27 0.31 10.02 -3.59
C PRO A 27 -0.45 10.34 -2.30
N LEU A 28 -0.56 9.37 -1.40
CA LEU A 28 -1.21 9.57 -0.11
C LEU A 28 -0.46 10.61 0.71
N ILE A 29 0.87 10.56 0.71
CA ILE A 29 1.72 11.56 1.38
C ILE A 29 1.63 12.91 0.67
N THR A 30 1.81 12.92 -0.65
CA THR A 30 1.86 14.14 -1.48
C THR A 30 0.57 14.96 -1.36
N PHE A 31 -0.58 14.30 -1.28
CA PHE A 31 -1.89 14.95 -1.20
C PHE A 31 -2.50 14.96 0.21
N GLY A 32 -1.67 14.73 1.24
CA GLY A 32 -2.05 14.93 2.65
C GLY A 32 -2.91 13.85 3.30
N ALA A 33 -3.20 12.75 2.58
CA ALA A 33 -3.95 11.61 3.13
C ALA A 33 -3.17 10.81 4.17
N ALA A 34 -1.84 10.85 4.10
CA ALA A 34 -0.92 10.24 5.04
C ALA A 34 0.24 11.20 5.37
N ALA A 35 0.82 11.04 6.56
CA ALA A 35 2.07 11.66 6.94
C ALA A 35 3.26 10.86 6.38
N PRO A 36 4.46 11.46 6.24
CA PRO A 36 5.64 10.77 5.73
C PRO A 36 5.98 9.46 6.48
N CYS A 37 5.78 9.43 7.81
CA CYS A 37 6.03 8.25 8.65
C CYS A 37 5.11 7.05 8.36
N TYR A 38 4.07 7.21 7.52
CA TYR A 38 3.17 6.13 7.15
C TYR A 38 3.87 5.04 6.33
N LEU A 39 4.79 5.44 5.44
CA LEU A 39 5.61 4.48 4.69
C LEU A 39 6.50 3.67 5.63
N ASP A 40 7.14 4.35 6.59
CA ASP A 40 8.01 3.71 7.59
C ASP A 40 7.23 2.65 8.39
N GLY A 41 6.01 3.00 8.83
CA GLY A 41 5.16 2.06 9.54
C GLY A 41 4.80 0.81 8.74
N ILE A 42 4.56 0.93 7.43
CA ILE A 42 4.31 -0.22 6.55
C ILE A 42 5.58 -1.07 6.42
N ILE A 43 6.74 -0.45 6.22
CA ILE A 43 8.03 -1.15 6.08
C ILE A 43 8.38 -1.88 7.37
N GLU A 44 8.26 -1.24 8.53
CA GLU A 44 8.51 -1.84 9.84
C GLU A 44 7.60 -3.03 10.11
N ASN A 45 6.29 -2.90 9.84
CA ASN A 45 5.35 -4.00 9.99
C ASN A 45 5.67 -5.16 9.03
N THR A 46 6.09 -4.86 7.79
CA THR A 46 6.52 -5.87 6.81
C THR A 46 7.75 -6.62 7.31
N LEU A 47 8.73 -5.92 7.88
CA LEU A 47 9.95 -6.55 8.42
C LEU A 47 9.66 -7.40 9.65
N LYS A 48 8.71 -6.98 10.49
CA LYS A 48 8.38 -7.66 11.74
C LYS A 48 7.48 -8.88 11.54
N TRP A 49 6.53 -8.82 10.61
CA TRP A 49 5.46 -9.81 10.46
C TRP A 49 5.40 -10.47 9.08
N GLY A 50 6.30 -10.10 8.17
CA GLY A 50 6.19 -10.44 6.76
C GLY A 50 5.12 -9.61 6.04
N PRO A 51 4.89 -9.86 4.74
CA PRO A 51 3.95 -9.09 3.92
C PRO A 51 2.48 -9.50 4.19
N TYR A 52 1.96 -9.18 5.38
CA TYR A 52 0.59 -9.51 5.85
C TYR A 52 -0.55 -8.95 4.98
N TYR A 53 -0.23 -8.04 4.07
CA TYR A 53 -1.17 -7.36 3.19
C TYR A 53 -1.26 -7.97 1.78
N LEU A 54 -0.64 -9.13 1.53
CA LEU A 54 -0.90 -9.89 0.30
C LEU A 54 -2.29 -10.51 0.39
N ILE A 55 -3.20 -10.07 -0.50
CA ILE A 55 -4.61 -10.50 -0.47
C ILE A 55 -4.95 -11.49 -1.59
N ALA A 56 -4.11 -11.58 -2.61
CA ALA A 56 -4.19 -12.55 -3.69
C ALA A 56 -2.81 -12.66 -4.40
N PRO A 57 -2.56 -13.70 -5.22
CA PRO A 57 -1.32 -13.81 -5.98
C PRO A 57 -1.01 -12.55 -6.79
N GLY A 58 0.09 -11.88 -6.43
CA GLY A 58 0.57 -10.66 -7.07
C GLY A 58 -0.20 -9.37 -6.72
N ILE A 59 -1.13 -9.42 -5.78
CA ILE A 59 -1.92 -8.27 -5.33
C ILE A 59 -1.64 -7.98 -3.85
N ALA A 60 -1.16 -6.77 -3.57
CA ALA A 60 -0.95 -6.26 -2.23
C ALA A 60 -1.94 -5.15 -1.91
N LEU A 61 -2.29 -5.04 -0.62
CA LEU A 61 -3.01 -3.91 -0.07
C LEU A 61 -2.22 -3.28 1.09
N PRO A 62 -1.09 -2.61 0.83
CA PRO A 62 -0.23 -2.11 1.90
C PRO A 62 -0.96 -1.10 2.78
N HIS A 63 -0.88 -1.26 4.09
CA HIS A 63 -1.52 -0.35 5.05
C HIS A 63 -0.85 -0.47 6.41
N ALA A 64 -0.70 0.65 7.13
CA ALA A 64 -0.28 0.66 8.53
C ALA A 64 -1.43 1.10 9.44
N ARG A 65 -1.22 0.99 10.77
CA ARG A 65 -2.23 1.41 11.75
C ARG A 65 -2.47 2.93 11.68
N PRO A 66 -3.64 3.44 12.07
CA PRO A 66 -3.95 4.86 12.02
C PRO A 66 -2.93 5.75 12.74
N GLU A 67 -2.46 5.33 13.91
CA GLU A 67 -1.46 6.01 14.73
C GLU A 67 -0.07 6.11 14.07
N GLN A 68 0.18 5.33 13.02
CA GLN A 68 1.43 5.37 12.25
C GLN A 68 1.39 6.43 11.13
N GLY A 69 0.55 7.46 11.25
CA GLY A 69 0.57 8.62 10.35
C GLY A 69 -0.56 8.69 9.33
N ALA A 70 -1.76 8.20 9.65
CA ALA A 70 -2.87 8.22 8.71
C ALA A 70 -3.84 9.40 8.95
N ASN A 71 -3.95 10.35 8.02
CA ASN A 71 -4.67 11.62 8.22
C ASN A 71 -6.16 11.62 7.82
N HIS A 72 -6.52 11.16 6.61
CA HIS A 72 -7.93 11.06 6.15
C HIS A 72 -8.16 9.91 5.14
N ASN A 73 -9.40 9.40 5.02
CA ASN A 73 -9.70 8.19 4.24
C ASN A 73 -9.35 8.34 2.78
N GLN A 74 -8.51 7.44 2.28
CA GLN A 74 -8.15 7.42 0.88
C GLN A 74 -7.58 6.08 0.43
N ILE A 75 -7.65 5.85 -0.89
CA ILE A 75 -6.98 4.75 -1.57
C ILE A 75 -6.11 5.30 -2.69
N SER A 76 -4.92 4.76 -2.86
CA SER A 76 -4.12 4.88 -4.08
C SER A 76 -3.99 3.54 -4.79
N VAL A 77 -3.84 3.57 -6.11
CA VAL A 77 -3.69 2.39 -6.95
C VAL A 77 -2.41 2.49 -7.75
N THR A 78 -1.52 1.51 -7.59
CA THR A 78 -0.30 1.41 -8.40
C THR A 78 -0.28 0.09 -9.16
N THR A 79 0.03 0.13 -10.46
CA THR A 79 0.45 -1.06 -11.21
C THR A 79 1.93 -1.00 -11.53
N LEU A 80 2.62 -2.13 -11.43
CA LEU A 80 4.03 -2.27 -11.79
C LEU A 80 4.15 -2.83 -13.21
N ALA A 81 5.07 -2.28 -14.00
CA ALA A 81 5.37 -2.76 -15.35
C ALA A 81 6.12 -4.10 -15.32
N THR A 82 6.92 -4.32 -14.27
CA THR A 82 7.62 -5.57 -14.00
C THR A 82 7.28 -6.03 -12.59
N PRO A 83 6.79 -7.26 -12.40
CA PRO A 83 6.43 -7.75 -11.09
C PRO A 83 7.64 -7.80 -10.14
N VAL A 84 7.41 -7.47 -8.87
CA VAL A 84 8.48 -7.39 -7.85
C VAL A 84 8.28 -8.46 -6.78
N ALA A 85 9.33 -9.23 -6.50
CA ALA A 85 9.32 -10.23 -5.43
C ALA A 85 9.56 -9.59 -4.05
N PHE A 86 8.87 -10.12 -3.02
CA PHE A 86 9.13 -9.77 -1.61
C PHE A 86 10.29 -10.56 -0.99
N GLY A 87 10.99 -11.40 -1.77
CA GLY A 87 12.12 -12.21 -1.32
C GLY A 87 11.73 -13.55 -0.69
N ASN A 88 10.44 -13.88 -0.58
CA ASN A 88 9.97 -15.21 -0.23
C ASN A 88 9.53 -15.95 -1.52
N ALA A 89 10.04 -17.16 -1.74
CA ALA A 89 9.76 -17.96 -2.96
C ALA A 89 8.28 -18.31 -3.11
N ASP A 90 7.54 -18.37 -1.99
CA ASP A 90 6.11 -18.70 -1.98
C ASP A 90 5.21 -17.48 -2.26
N CYS A 91 5.77 -16.27 -2.32
CA CYS A 91 5.01 -15.06 -2.64
C CYS A 91 5.04 -14.79 -4.14
N ALA A 92 3.86 -14.82 -4.78
CA ALA A 92 3.72 -14.38 -6.16
C ALA A 92 4.23 -12.93 -6.33
N PRO A 93 4.99 -12.62 -7.40
CA PRO A 93 5.50 -11.28 -7.65
C PRO A 93 4.40 -10.23 -7.73
N LEU A 94 4.59 -9.11 -7.03
CA LEU A 94 3.65 -8.03 -6.88
C LEU A 94 3.51 -7.21 -8.17
N TRP A 95 2.28 -6.95 -8.60
CA TRP A 95 1.99 -6.10 -9.76
C TRP A 95 0.85 -5.09 -9.53
N LEU A 96 0.03 -5.26 -8.49
CA LEU A 96 -1.04 -4.32 -8.10
C LEU A 96 -0.94 -3.98 -6.61
N LEU A 97 -0.90 -2.69 -6.28
CA LEU A 97 -0.93 -2.18 -4.91
C LEU A 97 -2.15 -1.29 -4.70
N LEU A 98 -2.96 -1.63 -3.69
CA LEU A 98 -4.08 -0.84 -3.20
C LEU A 98 -3.74 -0.31 -1.81
N CYS A 99 -3.25 0.92 -1.67
CA CYS A 99 -2.92 1.43 -0.34
C CYS A 99 -4.18 2.03 0.27
N ALA A 100 -4.68 1.49 1.39
CA ALA A 100 -5.97 1.87 1.98
C ALA A 100 -5.82 2.40 3.40
N ARG A 101 -6.69 3.34 3.76
CA ARG A 101 -6.80 3.88 5.13
C ARG A 101 -8.25 3.89 5.63
N ALA A 102 -8.40 3.60 6.93
CA ALA A 102 -9.56 3.91 7.77
C ALA A 102 -9.12 4.63 9.08
N PRO A 103 -9.72 5.74 9.56
CA PRO A 103 -9.33 6.43 10.81
C PRO A 103 -9.71 5.67 12.07
N ALA A 104 -10.53 4.63 11.95
CA ALA A 104 -11.05 3.84 13.06
C ALA A 104 -11.08 2.37 12.63
N ALA A 105 -10.78 1.47 13.56
CA ALA A 105 -10.81 0.02 13.33
C ALA A 105 -12.15 -0.46 12.72
N GLU A 106 -13.28 0.18 13.06
CA GLU A 106 -14.59 -0.14 12.50
C GLU A 106 -14.78 0.26 11.03
N ALA A 107 -14.04 1.26 10.53
CA ALA A 107 -14.09 1.66 9.12
C ALA A 107 -13.24 0.75 8.20
N HIS A 108 -12.40 -0.13 8.77
CA HIS A 108 -11.67 -1.16 8.03
C HIS A 108 -12.64 -2.11 7.30
N ASN A 109 -13.67 -2.61 8.02
CA ASN A 109 -14.65 -3.57 7.50
C ASN A 109 -15.55 -3.03 6.38
N ARG A 110 -15.66 -1.70 6.24
CA ARG A 110 -16.44 -1.07 5.15
C ARG A 110 -15.63 -0.87 3.87
N THR A 111 -14.30 -0.91 3.97
CA THR A 111 -13.41 -0.62 2.84
C THR A 111 -12.88 -1.92 2.21
N LEU A 112 -12.82 -3.01 2.99
CA LEU A 112 -12.40 -4.34 2.57
C LEU A 112 -13.36 -5.37 3.16
N PRO A 113 -14.31 -5.90 2.38
CA PRO A 113 -15.12 -7.03 2.85
C PRO A 113 -14.21 -8.27 2.98
N ARG A 114 -14.52 -9.11 3.97
CA ARG A 114 -13.86 -10.41 4.18
C ARG A 114 -14.02 -11.33 2.98
#